data_AF-A0A6A4VAQ7-F1
#
_entry.id   AF-A0A6A4VAQ7-F1
#
_cell.length_a   1.000
_cell.length_b   1.000
_cell.length_c   1.000
_cell.angle_alpha   90.00
_cell.angle_beta   90.00
_cell.angle_gamma   90.00
#
_symmetry.space_group_name_H-M   'P 1'
#
loop_
_entity.id
_entity.type
_entity.pdbx_description
1 polymer ?
#
loop_
_entity_poly.entity_id
_entity_poly.type
_entity_poly.pdbx_seq_one_letter_code
_entity_poly.pdbx_strand_id
1 'polypeptide(L)'
;MRGDLSAERGHHYREQRRRRLRPLSSLRDSCLCLLVLLVAVLVIAAVLTLVFFVLRETNLVDQCTVSRLRFCDGRLPYRTTSLPNFAGASSDQELVDNLVFFEAISESGCSPLAAEYVCAAMEPQCVSRPTPHVLPPCRHFCQASDAGGRRAGGDSASPVTGAIEAAAA
;
A
#
# COMPACT_ATOMS: atom_id res chain seq x y z
N MET A 1 -50.89 -64.34 23.90
CA MET A 1 -49.50 -63.84 23.85
C MET A 1 -48.86 -64.22 22.51
N ARG A 2 -49.11 -63.45 21.44
CA ARG A 2 -48.57 -63.70 20.07
C ARG A 2 -48.38 -62.38 19.30
N GLY A 3 -47.89 -61.35 19.99
CA GLY A 3 -47.73 -59.99 19.42
C GLY A 3 -46.30 -59.58 19.05
N ASP A 4 -45.27 -60.14 19.70
CA ASP A 4 -43.96 -59.47 19.74
C ASP A 4 -42.98 -59.87 18.62
N LEU A 5 -43.15 -61.05 18.01
CA LEU A 5 -42.21 -61.58 17.00
C LEU A 5 -42.24 -60.85 15.65
N SER A 6 -43.32 -60.12 15.34
CA SER A 6 -43.42 -59.31 14.11
C SER A 6 -42.78 -57.94 14.27
N ALA A 7 -42.73 -57.40 15.50
CA ALA A 7 -42.17 -56.09 15.79
C ALA A 7 -40.62 -56.09 15.74
N GLU A 8 -39.98 -57.11 16.31
CA GLU A 8 -38.52 -57.24 16.31
C GLU A 8 -37.95 -57.44 14.90
N ARG A 9 -38.65 -58.20 14.04
CA ARG A 9 -38.23 -58.45 12.65
C ARG A 9 -38.25 -57.18 11.80
N GLY A 10 -39.21 -56.28 12.06
CA GLY A 10 -39.30 -54.96 11.44
C GLY A 10 -38.21 -53.99 11.90
N HIS A 11 -37.83 -54.03 13.19
CA HIS A 11 -36.71 -53.28 13.74
C HIS A 11 -35.38 -53.69 13.09
N HIS A 12 -35.10 -54.99 13.03
CA HIS A 12 -33.85 -55.52 12.48
C HIS A 12 -33.71 -55.21 10.97
N TYR A 13 -34.82 -55.27 10.21
CA TYR A 13 -34.85 -54.90 8.80
C TYR A 13 -34.65 -53.38 8.58
N ARG A 14 -35.29 -52.52 9.40
CA ARG A 14 -35.08 -51.05 9.36
C ARG A 14 -33.64 -50.68 9.71
N GLU A 15 -33.03 -51.38 10.65
CA GLU A 15 -31.67 -51.11 11.11
C GLU A 15 -30.61 -51.56 10.07
N GLN A 16 -30.81 -52.71 9.42
CA GLN A 16 -30.00 -53.12 8.26
C GLN A 16 -30.15 -52.16 7.07
N ARG A 17 -31.36 -51.64 6.80
CA ARG A 17 -31.59 -50.65 5.73
C ARG A 17 -30.93 -49.30 6.04
N ARG A 18 -30.96 -48.85 7.29
CA ARG A 18 -30.20 -47.67 7.76
C ARG A 18 -28.70 -47.86 7.60
N ARG A 19 -28.14 -49.05 7.89
CA ARG A 19 -26.70 -49.33 7.69
C ARG A 19 -26.28 -49.34 6.22
N ARG A 20 -27.14 -49.82 5.30
CA ARG A 20 -26.85 -49.80 3.84
C ARG A 20 -26.99 -48.43 3.17
N LEU A 21 -27.76 -47.49 3.75
CA LEU A 21 -27.91 -46.11 3.26
C LEU A 21 -26.87 -45.12 3.85
N ARG A 22 -26.03 -45.57 4.81
CA ARG A 22 -24.91 -44.78 5.37
C ARG A 22 -23.68 -44.53 4.47
N PRO A 23 -23.37 -45.30 3.39
CA PRO A 23 -22.14 -45.04 2.63
C PRO A 23 -22.22 -43.77 1.77
N LEU A 24 -23.43 -43.33 1.38
CA LEU A 24 -23.62 -42.10 0.59
C LEU A 24 -23.65 -40.83 1.45
N SER A 25 -24.10 -40.89 2.71
CA SER A 25 -24.05 -39.73 3.62
C SER A 25 -22.62 -39.46 4.09
N SER A 26 -21.85 -40.51 4.40
CA SER A 26 -20.45 -40.35 4.82
C SER A 26 -19.57 -39.74 3.72
N LEU A 27 -19.83 -40.07 2.44
CA LEU A 27 -19.10 -39.50 1.31
C LEU A 27 -19.47 -38.02 1.08
N ARG A 28 -20.75 -37.68 1.30
CA ARG A 28 -21.26 -36.30 1.22
C ARG A 28 -20.74 -35.43 2.36
N ASP A 29 -20.62 -35.98 3.56
CA ASP A 29 -20.05 -35.30 4.73
C ASP A 29 -18.54 -35.09 4.54
N SER A 30 -17.81 -36.08 4.01
CA SER A 30 -16.39 -35.90 3.63
C SER A 30 -16.20 -34.84 2.53
N CYS A 31 -17.08 -34.79 1.53
CA CYS A 31 -17.03 -33.79 0.46
C CYS A 31 -17.39 -32.39 0.98
N LEU A 32 -18.38 -32.27 1.86
CA LEU A 32 -18.75 -31.02 2.52
C LEU A 32 -17.62 -30.53 3.43
N CYS A 33 -16.99 -31.41 4.20
CA CYS A 33 -15.81 -31.09 5.00
C CYS A 33 -14.65 -30.62 4.13
N LEU A 34 -14.35 -31.32 3.03
CA LEU A 34 -13.30 -30.89 2.10
C LEU A 34 -13.62 -29.53 1.49
N LEU A 35 -14.86 -29.30 1.05
CA LEU A 35 -15.29 -28.01 0.50
C LEU A 35 -15.21 -26.89 1.54
N VAL A 36 -15.64 -27.13 2.78
CA VAL A 36 -15.53 -26.16 3.88
C VAL A 36 -14.06 -25.84 4.19
N LEU A 37 -13.19 -26.86 4.22
CA LEU A 37 -11.76 -26.66 4.44
C LEU A 37 -11.12 -25.89 3.28
N LEU A 38 -11.48 -26.20 2.03
CA LEU A 38 -11.00 -25.47 0.86
C LEU A 38 -11.46 -24.01 0.88
N VAL A 39 -12.73 -23.74 1.15
CA VAL A 39 -13.27 -22.39 1.28
C VAL A 39 -12.57 -21.64 2.42
N ALA A 40 -12.38 -22.29 3.58
CA ALA A 40 -11.66 -21.69 4.69
C ALA A 40 -10.21 -21.35 4.32
N VAL A 41 -9.49 -22.24 3.62
CA VAL A 41 -8.13 -21.99 3.16
C VAL A 41 -8.08 -20.82 2.17
N LEU A 42 -9.02 -20.75 1.22
CA LEU A 42 -9.09 -19.64 0.26
C LEU A 42 -9.39 -18.30 0.95
N VAL A 43 -10.31 -18.29 1.91
CA VAL A 43 -10.63 -17.10 2.71
C VAL A 43 -9.43 -16.68 3.54
N ILE A 44 -8.76 -17.62 4.22
CA ILE A 44 -7.55 -17.34 5.00
C ILE A 44 -6.46 -16.78 4.09
N ALA A 45 -6.21 -17.40 2.94
CA ALA A 45 -5.22 -16.91 1.98
C ALA A 45 -5.54 -15.48 1.52
N ALA A 46 -6.81 -15.20 1.17
CA ALA A 46 -7.24 -13.86 0.77
C ALA A 46 -7.12 -12.82 1.90
N VAL A 47 -7.41 -13.20 3.15
CA VAL A 47 -7.22 -12.33 4.31
C VAL A 47 -5.73 -12.09 4.53
N LEU A 48 -4.89 -13.12 4.46
CA LEU A 48 -3.44 -12.99 4.64
C LEU A 48 -2.81 -12.11 3.55
N THR A 49 -3.24 -12.24 2.29
CA THR A 49 -2.75 -11.37 1.21
C THR A 49 -3.20 -9.93 1.41
N LEU A 50 -4.46 -9.71 1.82
CA LEU A 50 -4.96 -8.37 2.13
C LEU A 50 -4.22 -7.76 3.31
N VAL A 51 -4.01 -8.52 4.38
CA VAL A 51 -3.25 -8.07 5.56
C VAL A 51 -1.81 -7.76 5.17
N PHE A 52 -1.14 -8.61 4.39
CA PHE A 52 0.22 -8.34 3.92
C PHE A 52 0.31 -7.08 3.06
N PHE A 53 -0.66 -6.88 2.15
CA PHE A 53 -0.76 -5.68 1.33
C PHE A 53 -0.97 -4.43 2.18
N VAL A 54 -1.90 -4.48 3.15
CA VAL A 54 -2.15 -3.38 4.09
C VAL A 54 -0.93 -3.11 4.97
N LEU A 55 -0.27 -4.15 5.50
CA LEU A 55 0.92 -4.00 6.34
C LEU A 55 2.11 -3.41 5.57
N ARG A 56 2.24 -3.70 4.27
CA ARG A 56 3.24 -3.06 3.39
C ARG A 56 3.02 -1.55 3.31
N GLU A 57 1.77 -1.11 3.24
CA GLU A 57 1.37 0.31 3.18
C GLU A 57 1.46 1.01 4.55
N THR A 58 1.34 0.27 5.66
CA THR A 58 1.41 0.83 7.03
C THR A 58 2.79 0.68 7.68
N ASN A 59 3.88 0.79 6.93
CA ASN A 59 5.21 0.80 7.54
C ASN A 59 5.26 1.91 8.59
N LEU A 60 5.39 1.50 9.86
CA LEU A 60 5.52 2.40 10.99
C LEU A 60 6.76 3.26 10.70
N VAL A 61 6.57 4.58 10.74
CA VAL A 61 7.63 5.57 10.54
C VAL A 61 8.91 5.11 11.25
N ASP A 62 9.97 4.93 10.48
CA ASP A 62 11.28 4.60 11.02
C ASP A 62 11.78 5.74 11.92
N GLN A 63 12.86 5.49 12.67
CA GLN A 63 13.48 6.53 13.49
C GLN A 63 13.82 7.76 12.63
N CYS A 64 13.59 8.96 13.17
CA CYS A 64 13.91 10.18 12.44
C CYS A 64 15.41 10.22 12.14
N THR A 65 15.74 10.30 10.85
CA THR A 65 17.11 10.45 10.34
C THR A 65 17.32 11.84 9.79
N VAL A 66 18.58 12.21 9.55
CA VAL A 66 18.89 13.45 8.83
C VAL A 66 18.48 13.33 7.35
N SER A 67 18.09 14.45 6.75
CA SER A 67 17.93 14.59 5.31
C SER A 67 19.17 14.09 4.55
N ARG A 68 18.95 13.34 3.48
CA ARG A 68 19.99 12.65 2.68
C ARG A 68 20.15 13.29 1.29
N LEU A 69 19.09 13.91 0.75
CA LEU A 69 19.09 14.46 -0.60
C LEU A 69 19.72 15.85 -0.64
N ARG A 70 20.86 15.94 -1.34
CA ARG A 70 21.53 17.21 -1.64
C ARG A 70 20.63 18.22 -2.36
N PHE A 71 19.74 17.72 -3.20
CA PHE A 71 18.74 18.54 -3.89
C PHE A 71 17.88 19.37 -2.92
N CYS A 72 17.62 18.86 -1.72
CA CYS A 72 16.77 19.50 -0.72
C CYS A 72 17.51 20.36 0.31
N ASP A 73 18.85 20.43 0.23
CA ASP A 73 19.66 21.24 1.12
C ASP A 73 19.25 22.72 1.03
N GLY A 74 18.81 23.29 2.16
CA GLY A 74 18.43 24.71 2.26
C GLY A 74 17.05 25.08 1.69
N ARG A 75 16.29 24.12 1.15
CA ARG A 75 14.93 24.36 0.60
C ARG A 75 13.82 24.22 1.64
N LEU A 76 14.10 23.54 2.74
CA LEU A 76 13.13 23.24 3.80
C LEU A 76 13.59 23.83 5.15
N PRO A 77 12.66 24.20 6.05
CA PRO A 77 12.97 24.77 7.36
C PRO A 77 13.38 23.72 8.41
N TYR A 78 13.48 22.45 8.04
CA TYR A 78 13.82 21.33 8.92
C TYR A 78 14.90 20.46 8.29
N ARG A 79 15.47 19.53 9.07
CA ARG A 79 16.58 18.66 8.65
C ARG A 79 16.39 17.19 8.99
N THR A 80 15.27 16.84 9.61
CA THR A 80 14.95 15.47 10.02
C THR A 80 13.80 14.94 9.19
N THR A 81 13.99 13.74 8.64
CA THR A 81 13.06 13.02 7.78
C THR A 81 12.97 11.56 8.21
N SER A 82 12.05 10.81 7.63
CA SER A 82 11.96 9.37 7.79
C SER A 82 11.35 8.74 6.54
N LEU A 83 11.57 7.43 6.38
CA LEU A 83 10.94 6.61 5.36
C LEU A 83 9.86 5.71 6.03
N PRO A 84 8.83 5.28 5.28
CA PRO A 84 8.53 5.66 3.90
C PRO A 84 8.09 7.13 3.77
N ASN A 85 8.33 7.74 2.61
CA ASN A 85 7.95 9.13 2.33
C ASN A 85 6.65 9.22 1.50
N PHE A 86 6.14 10.44 1.28
CA PHE A 86 4.93 10.67 0.48
C PHE A 86 5.14 10.52 -1.03
N ALA A 87 6.39 10.41 -1.46
CA ALA A 87 6.79 10.15 -2.84
C ALA A 87 6.88 8.65 -3.16
N GLY A 88 6.56 7.77 -2.22
CA GLY A 88 6.52 6.31 -2.42
C GLY A 88 7.85 5.59 -2.26
N ALA A 89 8.91 6.27 -1.79
CA ALA A 89 10.16 5.60 -1.44
C ALA A 89 10.07 4.99 -0.04
N SER A 90 10.51 3.75 0.08
CA SER A 90 10.63 2.99 1.34
C SER A 90 12.07 2.66 1.72
N SER A 91 13.03 2.93 0.82
CA SER A 91 14.47 2.79 1.07
C SER A 91 15.25 3.98 0.51
N ASP A 92 16.49 4.16 0.94
CA ASP A 92 17.39 5.18 0.39
C ASP A 92 17.63 5.02 -1.10
N GLN A 93 17.69 3.77 -1.55
CA GLN A 93 17.91 3.47 -2.96
C GLN A 93 16.69 3.94 -3.77
N GLU A 94 15.47 3.60 -3.33
CA GLU A 94 14.24 4.09 -3.95
C GLU A 94 14.12 5.63 -3.86
N LEU A 95 14.61 6.24 -2.78
CA LEU A 95 14.63 7.69 -2.63
C LEU A 95 15.48 8.37 -3.71
N VAL A 96 16.66 7.83 -3.99
CA VAL A 96 17.57 8.31 -5.04
C VAL A 96 17.05 7.98 -6.44
N ASP A 97 16.52 6.77 -6.64
CA ASP A 97 15.97 6.34 -7.93
C ASP A 97 14.76 7.19 -8.34
N ASN A 98 13.91 7.54 -7.37
CA ASN A 98 12.74 8.40 -7.60
C ASN A 98 13.14 9.87 -7.83
N LEU A 99 14.27 10.33 -7.30
CA LEU A 99 14.70 11.73 -7.37
C LEU A 99 14.71 12.26 -8.81
N VAL A 100 15.22 11.48 -9.77
CA VAL A 100 15.34 11.89 -11.18
C VAL A 100 13.99 12.34 -11.76
N PHE A 101 12.92 11.60 -11.44
CA PHE A 101 11.57 11.95 -11.88
C PHE A 101 11.06 13.23 -11.21
N PHE A 102 11.31 13.39 -9.92
CA PHE A 102 10.85 14.54 -9.16
C PHE A 102 11.65 15.82 -9.45
N GLU A 103 12.93 15.71 -9.81
CA GLU A 103 13.74 16.82 -10.31
C GLU A 103 13.13 17.38 -11.60
N ALA A 104 12.75 16.51 -12.55
CA ALA A 104 12.07 16.93 -13.78
C ALA A 104 10.75 17.66 -13.50
N ILE A 105 9.99 17.28 -12.46
CA ILE A 105 8.79 18.01 -12.04
C ILE A 105 9.16 19.40 -11.51
N SER A 106 10.23 19.50 -10.72
CA SER A 106 10.68 20.79 -10.17
C SER A 106 11.11 21.76 -11.27
N GLU A 107 11.67 21.25 -12.37
CA GLU A 107 12.15 22.01 -13.52
C GLU A 107 11.07 22.30 -14.57
N SER A 108 9.87 21.72 -14.42
CA SER A 108 8.75 21.90 -15.37
C SER A 108 8.24 23.34 -15.50
N GLY A 109 8.66 24.24 -14.60
CA GLY A 109 8.18 25.62 -14.56
C GLY A 109 6.73 25.76 -14.08
N CYS A 110 6.09 24.68 -13.64
CA CYS A 110 4.69 24.70 -13.18
C CYS A 110 4.49 25.60 -11.96
N SER A 111 5.44 25.63 -11.02
CA SER A 111 5.29 26.42 -9.80
C SER A 111 6.64 26.94 -9.33
N PRO A 112 6.73 28.20 -8.85
CA PRO A 112 7.95 28.68 -8.20
C PRO A 112 8.24 27.91 -6.90
N LEU A 113 7.27 27.17 -6.35
CA LEU A 113 7.39 26.33 -5.16
C LEU A 113 7.55 24.84 -5.50
N ALA A 114 7.78 24.48 -6.77
CA ALA A 114 7.81 23.08 -7.20
C ALA A 114 8.96 22.32 -6.53
N ALA A 115 10.13 22.95 -6.44
CA ALA A 115 11.32 22.44 -5.76
C ALA A 115 11.07 22.11 -4.27
N GLU A 116 10.50 23.07 -3.53
CA GLU A 116 10.17 22.92 -2.12
C GLU A 116 9.07 21.89 -1.90
N TYR A 117 8.10 21.82 -2.82
CA TYR A 117 7.01 20.84 -2.76
C TYR A 117 7.53 19.42 -2.96
N VAL A 118 8.37 19.22 -3.98
CA VAL A 118 9.07 17.96 -4.23
C VAL A 118 9.86 17.52 -3.00
N CYS A 119 10.61 18.44 -2.39
CA CYS A 119 11.37 18.15 -1.18
C CYS A 119 10.47 17.82 0.01
N ALA A 120 9.37 18.54 0.21
CA ALA A 120 8.43 18.24 1.29
C ALA A 120 7.73 16.87 1.12
N ALA A 121 7.62 16.36 -0.11
CA ALA A 121 7.07 15.03 -0.39
C ALA A 121 8.12 13.92 -0.21
N MET A 122 9.36 14.14 -0.67
CA MET A 122 10.44 13.15 -0.60
C MET A 122 11.14 13.10 0.76
N GLU A 123 11.33 14.24 1.40
CA GLU A 123 11.91 14.38 2.73
C GLU A 123 10.95 15.15 3.66
N PRO A 124 9.86 14.51 4.09
CA PRO A 124 8.90 15.17 4.97
C PRO A 124 9.43 15.33 6.39
N GLN A 125 8.93 16.32 7.12
CA GLN A 125 9.40 16.58 8.48
C GLN A 125 9.09 15.40 9.41
N CYS A 126 10.13 14.84 10.03
CA CYS A 126 9.98 13.81 11.06
C CYS A 126 10.10 14.41 12.47
N VAL A 127 9.12 14.11 13.33
CA VAL A 127 9.07 14.55 14.73
C VAL A 127 9.23 13.35 15.65
N SER A 128 10.26 13.38 16.50
CA SER A 128 10.52 12.36 17.51
C SER A 128 9.86 12.75 18.84
N ARG A 129 8.59 12.36 19.12
CA ARG A 129 8.00 12.31 20.49
C ARG A 129 6.52 11.89 20.51
N PRO A 130 6.10 10.98 21.43
CA PRO A 130 6.85 9.87 22.04
C PRO A 130 7.18 8.76 21.03
N THR A 131 6.47 8.72 19.90
CA THR A 131 6.73 7.86 18.75
C THR A 131 7.13 8.72 17.55
N PRO A 132 8.10 8.28 16.73
CA PRO A 132 8.40 8.95 15.46
C PRO A 132 7.15 9.04 14.60
N HIS A 133 6.91 10.21 14.02
CA HIS A 133 5.87 10.39 13.02
C HIS A 133 6.30 11.44 12.00
N VAL A 134 5.80 11.27 10.79
CA VAL A 134 6.03 12.16 9.66
C VAL A 134 4.87 13.14 9.55
N LEU A 135 5.19 14.43 9.42
CA LEU A 135 4.21 15.48 9.20
C LEU A 135 4.01 15.72 7.70
N PRO A 136 2.76 15.69 7.19
CA PRO A 136 2.48 16.08 5.83
C PRO A 136 2.68 17.59 5.63
N PRO A 137 2.95 18.04 4.39
CA PRO A 137 2.99 19.47 4.08
C PRO A 137 1.69 20.16 4.49
N CYS A 138 1.80 21.38 5.00
CA CYS A 138 0.65 22.18 5.40
C CYS A 138 -0.30 22.38 4.20
N ARG A 139 -1.62 22.34 4.45
CA ARG A 139 -2.64 22.54 3.41
C ARG A 139 -2.44 23.81 2.60
N HIS A 140 -2.10 24.92 3.26
CA HIS A 140 -1.87 26.20 2.57
C HIS A 140 -0.66 26.15 1.63
N PHE A 141 0.41 25.47 2.04
CA PHE A 141 1.60 25.27 1.21
C PHE A 141 1.27 24.45 -0.04
N CYS A 142 0.59 23.30 0.12
CA CYS A 142 0.12 22.48 -0.99
C CYS A 142 -0.72 23.29 -2.00
N GLN A 143 -1.66 24.10 -1.51
CA GLN A 143 -2.48 24.97 -2.35
C GLN A 143 -1.68 26.06 -3.08
N ALA A 144 -0.65 26.63 -2.44
CA ALA A 144 0.21 27.63 -3.06
C ALA A 144 1.05 27.01 -4.19
N SER A 145 1.58 25.80 -3.98
CA SER A 145 2.32 25.05 -4.99
C SER A 145 1.44 24.76 -6.21
N ASP A 146 0.18 24.34 -6.02
CA ASP A 146 -0.78 24.11 -7.12
C ASP A 146 -1.22 25.40 -7.82
N ALA A 147 -1.39 26.49 -7.07
CA ALA A 147 -1.87 27.76 -7.61
C ALA A 147 -0.84 28.44 -8.52
N GLY A 148 0.46 28.19 -8.31
CA GLY A 148 1.54 28.64 -9.21
C GLY A 148 1.31 28.23 -10.67
N GLY A 149 0.86 26.98 -10.87
CA GLY A 149 0.58 26.42 -12.20
C GLY A 149 -0.58 27.06 -12.94
N ARG A 150 -1.45 27.79 -12.22
CA ARG A 150 -2.57 28.52 -12.84
C ARG A 150 -2.23 29.98 -13.16
N ARG A 151 -1.12 30.51 -12.63
CA ARG A 151 -0.70 31.92 -12.82
C ARG A 151 0.48 32.09 -13.78
N ALA A 152 1.25 31.03 -14.04
CA ALA A 152 2.40 31.06 -14.96
C ALA A 152 2.03 31.08 -16.47
N GLY A 153 0.79 31.44 -16.82
CA GLY A 153 0.35 31.63 -18.21
C GLY A 153 0.54 33.05 -18.76
N GLY A 154 1.25 33.93 -18.04
CA GLY A 154 1.53 35.29 -18.47
C GLY A 154 2.93 35.73 -18.05
N ASP A 155 3.75 36.02 -19.06
CA ASP A 155 4.94 36.87 -18.96
C ASP A 155 6.16 36.31 -18.20
N SER A 156 6.79 35.26 -18.75
CA SER A 156 8.23 35.02 -18.57
C SER A 156 8.75 34.17 -19.72
N ALA A 157 9.27 34.82 -20.76
CA ALA A 157 10.14 34.19 -21.73
C ALA A 157 11.39 33.69 -20.99
N SER A 158 11.45 32.40 -20.69
CA SER A 158 12.66 31.76 -20.17
C SER A 158 13.48 31.20 -21.35
N PRO A 159 14.77 31.57 -21.49
CA PRO A 159 15.62 31.15 -22.58
C PRO A 159 16.23 29.77 -22.27
N VAL A 160 15.47 28.69 -22.49
CA VAL A 160 15.98 27.31 -22.32
C VAL A 160 15.94 26.55 -23.65
N THR A 161 16.30 27.22 -24.74
CA THR A 161 16.53 26.59 -26.05
C THR A 161 18.00 26.60 -26.47
N GLY A 162 18.94 26.94 -25.58
CA GLY A 162 20.35 27.14 -25.90
C GLY A 162 21.34 26.08 -25.43
N ALA A 163 20.90 24.96 -24.84
CA ALA A 163 21.81 24.02 -24.17
C ALA A 163 21.94 22.62 -24.80
N ILE A 164 21.47 22.41 -26.04
CA ILE A 164 21.56 21.09 -26.72
C ILE A 164 22.48 21.11 -27.96
N GLU A 165 23.04 22.26 -28.36
CA GLU A 165 23.92 22.38 -29.55
C GLU A 165 25.43 22.56 -29.23
N ALA A 166 25.92 22.00 -28.12
CA ALA A 166 27.36 22.05 -27.78
C ALA A 166 28.02 20.67 -27.60
N ALA A 167 27.37 19.58 -28.01
CA ALA A 167 27.90 18.21 -27.93
C ALA A 167 28.03 17.51 -29.30
N ALA A 168 28.08 18.27 -30.39
CA ALA A 168 28.40 17.77 -31.72
C ALA A 168 29.32 18.76 -32.45
N ALA A 169 30.58 18.82 -31.99
CA ALA A 169 31.71 19.35 -32.74
C ALA A 169 32.93 18.47 -32.47
#